data_AF-J9BU22-F1
#
_entry.id   AF-J9BU22-F1
#
_cell.length_a   1.000
_cell.length_b   1.000
_cell.length_c   1.000
_cell.angle_alpha   90.00
_cell.angle_beta   90.00
_cell.angle_gamma   90.00
#
_symmetry.space_group_name_H-M   'P 1'
#
loop_
_entity.id
_entity.type
_entity.pdbx_description
1 polymer ?
#
loop_
_entity_poly.entity_id
_entity_poly.type
_entity_poly.pdbx_seq_one_letter_code
_entity_poly.pdbx_strand_id
1 'polypeptide(L)'
;TEIQIKMFDDRLVFETPGKLPGIVRTDNIRHTHFSRNPKIAEYLKAYNYVKEFGEGVDRICRELSALGVPEPQYNLVAFIMKATVCAKVLNDGQEKSLENYPETTQKNYPETTQKLSKNLHLDLSSTQKDIIEFLIQNP
;
A
#
# COMPACT_ATOMS: atom_id res chain seq x y z
N THR A 1 13.07 8.85 -5.58
CA THR A 1 12.13 7.71 -5.65
C THR A 1 10.72 8.26 -5.76
N GLU A 2 9.92 7.68 -6.64
CA GLU A 2 8.51 8.04 -6.84
C GLU A 2 7.59 7.25 -5.91
N ILE A 3 6.32 7.63 -5.82
CA ILE A 3 5.31 6.81 -5.15
C ILE A 3 4.95 5.66 -6.09
N GLN A 4 4.99 4.43 -5.58
CA GLN A 4 4.61 3.24 -6.34
C GLN A 4 3.33 2.64 -5.77
N ILE A 5 2.40 2.31 -6.67
CA ILE A 5 1.20 1.54 -6.35
C ILE A 5 1.33 0.23 -7.10
N LYS A 6 1.38 -0.88 -6.35
CA LYS A 6 1.50 -2.23 -6.89
C LYS A 6 0.19 -2.96 -6.65
N MET A 7 -0.45 -3.38 -7.73
CA MET A 7 -1.72 -4.09 -7.70
C MET A 7 -1.47 -5.58 -7.96
N PHE A 8 -1.93 -6.41 -7.04
CA PHE A 8 -1.85 -7.87 -7.11
C PHE A 8 -3.27 -8.46 -7.04
N ASP A 9 -3.39 -9.73 -7.39
CA ASP A 9 -4.65 -10.47 -7.38
C ASP A 9 -5.35 -10.44 -6.01
N ASP A 10 -4.60 -10.35 -4.90
CA ASP A 10 -5.16 -10.42 -3.55
C ASP A 10 -4.85 -9.22 -2.64
N ARG A 11 -4.14 -8.20 -3.14
CA ARG A 11 -3.77 -7.03 -2.34
C ARG A 11 -3.33 -5.83 -3.17
N LEU A 12 -3.43 -4.66 -2.57
CA LEU A 12 -2.78 -3.43 -3.00
C LEU A 12 -1.59 -3.13 -2.08
N VAL A 13 -0.47 -2.74 -2.66
CA VAL A 13 0.73 -2.31 -1.93
C VAL A 13 1.11 -0.90 -2.37
N PHE A 14 1.14 0.02 -1.42
CA PHE A 14 1.57 1.41 -1.61
C PHE A 14 2.97 1.56 -1.02
N GLU A 15 3.94 1.97 -1.84
CA GLU A 15 5.30 2.29 -1.40
C GLU A 15 5.53 3.79 -1.61
N THR A 16 5.69 4.51 -0.50
CA THR A 16 5.95 5.95 -0.50
C THR A 16 7.34 6.23 0.08
N PRO A 17 8.13 7.12 -0.55
CA PRO A 17 9.41 7.52 -0.01
C PRO A 17 9.27 8.35 1.27
N GLY A 18 10.25 8.18 2.14
CA GLY A 18 10.33 8.82 3.46
C GLY A 18 9.73 7.96 4.58
N LYS A 19 9.89 8.49 5.80
CA LYS A 19 9.41 7.88 7.03
C LYS A 19 8.09 8.51 7.49
N LEU A 20 7.44 7.86 8.45
CA LEU A 20 6.30 8.44 9.17
C LEU A 20 6.72 9.72 9.89
N PRO A 21 5.85 10.74 9.94
CA PRO A 21 6.27 12.06 10.42
C PRO A 21 5.99 12.28 11.91
N GLY A 22 6.84 13.11 12.53
CA GLY A 22 6.68 13.53 13.92
C GLY A 22 6.60 12.34 14.87
N ILE A 23 5.48 12.24 15.59
CA ILE A 23 5.22 11.21 16.61
C ILE A 23 4.49 9.96 16.06
N VAL A 24 4.22 9.92 14.75
CA VAL A 24 3.48 8.83 14.10
C VAL A 24 4.39 7.62 13.91
N ARG A 25 3.88 6.45 14.26
CA ARG A 25 4.50 5.13 14.19
C ARG A 25 3.52 4.12 13.59
N THR A 26 4.02 2.98 13.12
CA THR A 26 3.20 1.96 12.44
C THR A 26 2.12 1.36 13.36
N ASP A 27 2.38 1.30 14.66
CA ASP A 27 1.47 0.80 15.70
C ASP A 27 0.39 1.81 16.11
N ASN A 28 0.63 3.12 15.93
CA ASN A 28 -0.26 4.18 16.41
C ASN A 28 -0.92 4.99 15.28
N ILE A 29 -0.56 4.77 14.02
CA ILE A 29 -0.99 5.56 12.85
C ILE A 29 -2.52 5.68 12.69
N ARG A 30 -3.27 4.71 13.21
CA ARG A 30 -4.74 4.76 13.21
C ARG A 30 -5.29 5.91 14.05
N HIS A 31 -4.64 6.22 15.17
CA HIS A 31 -5.15 7.16 16.17
C HIS A 31 -4.24 8.38 16.39
N THR A 32 -3.02 8.36 15.84
CA THR A 32 -2.06 9.46 15.95
C THR A 32 -1.88 10.11 14.59
N HIS A 33 -2.06 11.42 14.52
CA HIS A 33 -2.06 12.16 13.26
C HIS A 33 -1.03 13.27 13.28
N PHE A 34 -0.20 13.31 12.24
CA PHE A 34 0.74 14.40 12.03
C PHE A 34 0.98 14.60 10.53
N SER A 35 0.83 15.84 10.07
CA SER A 35 1.06 16.21 8.67
C SER A 35 2.52 16.55 8.43
N ARG A 36 3.16 15.94 7.42
CA ARG A 36 4.48 16.40 6.93
C ARG A 36 4.41 17.83 6.41
N ASN A 37 3.37 18.11 5.63
CA ASN A 37 3.16 19.39 4.96
C ASN A 37 1.75 19.92 5.30
N PRO A 38 1.59 20.65 6.41
CA PRO A 38 0.28 21.16 6.86
C PRO A 38 -0.45 21.98 5.80
N LYS A 39 0.27 22.83 5.05
CA LYS A 39 -0.32 23.65 3.97
C LYS A 39 -0.91 22.80 2.84
N ILE A 40 -0.23 21.72 2.44
CA ILE A 40 -0.76 20.82 1.40
C ILE A 40 -2.01 20.10 1.92
N ALA A 41 -1.98 19.62 3.17
CA ALA A 41 -3.14 18.98 3.78
C ALA A 41 -4.36 19.92 3.85
N GLU A 42 -4.13 21.19 4.18
CA GLU A 42 -5.16 22.23 4.18
C GLU A 42 -5.76 22.45 2.79
N TYR A 43 -4.93 22.57 1.74
CA TYR A 43 -5.43 22.70 0.37
C TYR A 43 -6.21 21.46 -0.08
N LEU A 44 -5.72 20.25 0.18
CA LEU A 44 -6.43 19.02 -0.18
C LEU A 44 -7.80 18.90 0.50
N LYS A 45 -7.91 19.40 1.75
CA LYS A 45 -9.19 19.55 2.44
C LYS A 45 -10.08 20.58 1.75
N ALA A 46 -9.57 21.77 1.45
CA ALA A 46 -10.33 22.84 0.81
C ALA A 46 -10.90 22.45 -0.57
N TYR A 47 -10.19 21.60 -1.31
CA TYR A 47 -10.65 21.05 -2.60
C TYR A 47 -11.50 19.77 -2.47
N ASN A 48 -11.88 19.36 -1.26
CA ASN A 48 -12.66 18.15 -0.99
C ASN A 48 -12.01 16.84 -1.48
N TYR A 49 -10.68 16.80 -1.65
CA TYR A 49 -9.95 15.56 -1.92
C TYR A 49 -9.73 14.73 -0.65
N VAL A 50 -9.72 15.39 0.51
CA VAL A 50 -9.69 14.77 1.83
C VAL A 50 -10.87 15.32 2.63
N LYS A 51 -11.51 14.47 3.43
CA LYS A 51 -12.60 14.85 4.33
C LYS A 51 -12.07 15.60 5.54
N GLU A 52 -11.79 14.88 6.63
CA GLU A 52 -11.25 15.44 7.86
C GLU A 52 -9.83 14.97 8.13
N PHE A 53 -9.05 15.83 8.78
CA PHE A 53 -7.67 15.53 9.12
C PHE A 53 -7.62 14.37 10.13
N GLY A 54 -6.95 13.28 9.75
CA GLY A 54 -6.84 12.07 10.58
C GLY A 54 -7.95 11.03 10.38
N GLU A 55 -9.03 11.35 9.69
CA GLU A 55 -10.16 10.41 9.50
C GLU A 55 -9.81 9.26 8.55
N GLY A 56 -8.94 9.51 7.57
CA GLY A 56 -8.72 8.60 6.45
C GLY A 56 -8.30 7.18 6.86
N VAL A 57 -7.32 7.06 7.77
CA VAL A 57 -6.82 5.74 8.20
C VAL A 57 -7.86 4.99 9.00
N ASP A 58 -8.49 5.65 9.98
CA ASP A 58 -9.53 5.02 10.80
C ASP A 58 -10.73 4.57 9.94
N ARG A 59 -11.11 5.39 8.96
CA ARG A 59 -12.15 5.02 7.99
C ARG A 59 -11.75 3.77 7.21
N ILE A 60 -10.53 3.70 6.67
CA ILE A 60 -10.06 2.50 5.94
C ILE A 60 -10.15 1.27 6.85
N CYS A 61 -9.65 1.36 8.10
CA CYS A 61 -9.74 0.26 9.06
C CYS A 61 -11.19 -0.16 9.29
N ARG A 62 -12.11 0.78 9.57
CA ARG A 62 -13.52 0.50 9.84
C ARG A 62 -14.22 -0.18 8.66
N GLU A 63 -14.03 0.32 7.44
CA GLU A 63 -14.66 -0.24 6.24
C GLU A 63 -14.13 -1.65 5.95
N LEU A 64 -12.82 -1.89 6.11
CA LEU A 64 -12.23 -3.22 5.94
C LEU A 64 -12.74 -4.21 7.00
N SER A 65 -12.77 -3.79 8.27
CA SER A 65 -13.30 -4.62 9.36
C SER A 65 -14.77 -4.98 9.13
N ALA A 66 -15.59 -4.06 8.62
CA ALA A 66 -17.00 -4.32 8.29
C ALA A 66 -17.17 -5.38 7.19
N LEU A 67 -16.16 -5.54 6.32
CA LEU A 67 -16.11 -6.56 5.28
C LEU A 67 -15.41 -7.86 5.73
N GLY A 68 -14.97 -7.96 7.00
CA GLY A 68 -14.19 -9.10 7.48
C GLY A 68 -12.79 -9.19 6.86
N VAL A 69 -12.27 -8.09 6.33
CA VAL A 69 -10.94 -7.99 5.73
C VAL A 69 -9.96 -7.45 6.79
N PRO A 70 -8.72 -7.97 6.88
CA PRO A 70 -7.73 -7.43 7.82
C PRO A 70 -7.46 -5.94 7.61
N GLU A 71 -7.19 -5.23 8.70
CA GLU A 71 -6.76 -3.83 8.64
C GLU A 71 -5.46 -3.66 7.83
N PRO A 72 -5.19 -2.46 7.30
CA PRO A 72 -3.99 -2.23 6.52
C PRO A 72 -2.72 -2.46 7.35
N GLN A 73 -1.75 -3.15 6.74
CA GLN A 73 -0.46 -3.39 7.37
C GLN A 73 0.54 -2.32 6.97
N TYR A 74 1.19 -1.72 7.96
CA TYR A 74 2.17 -0.64 7.76
C TYR A 74 3.57 -1.11 8.16
N ASN A 75 4.51 -1.00 7.23
CA ASN A 75 5.90 -1.41 7.43
C ASN A 75 6.85 -0.31 6.97
N LEU A 76 7.93 -0.11 7.71
CA LEU A 76 9.03 0.77 7.29
C LEU A 76 10.19 -0.10 6.84
N VAL A 77 10.58 0.01 5.57
CA VAL A 77 11.73 -0.70 5.01
C VAL A 77 12.74 0.34 4.55
N ALA A 78 13.84 0.48 5.29
CA ALA A 78 14.84 1.55 5.12
C ALA A 78 14.21 2.96 5.14
N PHE A 79 14.08 3.60 3.97
CA PHE A 79 13.48 4.93 3.80
C PHE A 79 12.16 4.89 3.05
N ILE A 80 11.51 3.72 2.94
CA ILE A 80 10.22 3.55 2.28
C ILE A 80 9.18 3.16 3.32
N MET A 81 8.06 3.89 3.34
CA MET A 81 6.87 3.48 4.05
C MET A 81 6.00 2.66 3.11
N LYS A 82 5.66 1.45 3.55
CA LYS A 82 4.87 0.47 2.82
C LYS A 82 3.53 0.27 3.52
N ALA A 83 2.43 0.53 2.83
CA ALA A 83 1.09 0.18 3.27
C ALA A 83 0.55 -0.97 2.42
N THR A 84 0.01 -2.01 3.05
CA THR A 84 -0.57 -3.17 2.35
C THR A 84 -2.04 -3.31 2.73
N VAL A 85 -2.93 -3.37 1.74
CA VAL A 85 -4.37 -3.56 1.91
C VAL A 85 -4.76 -4.85 1.19
N CYS A 86 -5.32 -5.82 1.92
CA CYS A 86 -5.73 -7.10 1.35
C CYS A 86 -7.13 -7.01 0.74
N ALA A 87 -7.42 -7.87 -0.25
CA ALA A 87 -8.73 -7.98 -0.89
C ALA A 87 -9.56 -9.18 -0.40
N LYS A 88 -8.95 -10.13 0.32
CA LYS A 88 -9.63 -11.36 0.77
C LYS A 88 -10.35 -11.15 2.10
N VAL A 89 -11.63 -11.53 2.13
CA VAL A 89 -12.41 -11.73 3.36
C VAL A 89 -11.77 -12.89 4.13
N LEU A 90 -11.55 -12.72 5.43
CA LEU A 90 -11.15 -13.83 6.29
C LEU A 90 -12.29 -14.86 6.31
N ASN A 91 -12.05 -16.04 5.75
CA ASN A 91 -12.84 -17.21 6.12
C ASN A 91 -12.45 -17.56 7.55
N ASP A 92 -13.42 -17.54 8.46
CA ASP A 92 -13.27 -17.82 9.89
C ASP A 92 -12.35 -19.03 10.12
N GLY A 93 -11.19 -18.81 10.78
CA GLY A 93 -10.28 -19.91 11.17
C GLY A 93 -8.81 -19.82 10.76
N GLN A 94 -8.26 -18.67 10.36
CA GLN A 94 -6.80 -18.51 10.26
C GLN A 94 -6.32 -17.21 10.94
N GLU A 95 -6.16 -17.27 12.26
CA GLU A 95 -5.06 -16.53 12.89
C GLU A 95 -3.75 -17.07 12.30
N LYS A 96 -3.22 -16.38 11.30
CA LYS A 96 -1.81 -16.46 10.98
C LYS A 96 -1.20 -15.11 11.32
N SER A 97 -0.62 -15.05 12.50
CA SER A 97 0.58 -14.25 12.74
C SER A 97 1.51 -14.47 11.55
N LEU A 98 1.61 -13.47 10.68
CA LEU A 98 2.63 -13.41 9.66
C LEU A 98 3.93 -13.05 10.38
N GLU A 99 4.56 -14.06 10.96
CA GLU A 99 5.91 -13.96 11.54
C GLU A 99 6.93 -13.62 10.45
N ASN A 100 7.70 -12.57 10.73
CA ASN A 100 9.09 -12.36 10.34
C ASN A 100 9.48 -12.69 8.88
N TYR A 101 9.52 -11.66 8.03
CA TYR A 101 10.48 -11.69 6.92
C TYR A 101 11.90 -11.54 7.49
N PRO A 102 12.86 -12.41 7.11
CA PRO A 102 14.22 -12.33 7.63
C PRO A 102 14.91 -11.06 7.11
N GLU A 103 15.51 -10.30 8.03
CA GLU A 103 16.61 -9.41 7.69
C GLU A 103 17.78 -10.27 7.20
N THR A 104 18.02 -10.34 5.89
CA THR A 104 19.41 -10.50 5.40
C THR A 104 19.60 -10.13 3.93
N THR A 105 20.75 -9.45 3.74
CA THR A 105 21.59 -9.38 2.54
C THR A 105 21.18 -8.45 1.40
N GLN A 106 21.96 -7.37 1.33
CA GLN A 106 22.36 -6.69 0.11
C GLN A 106 22.56 -7.71 -1.02
N LYS A 107 21.65 -7.71 -1.99
CA LYS A 107 21.99 -8.06 -3.37
C LYS A 107 21.78 -6.80 -4.19
N ASN A 108 22.89 -6.28 -4.70
CA ASN A 108 22.93 -5.28 -5.76
C ASN A 108 21.81 -5.57 -6.76
N TYR A 109 20.88 -4.63 -6.92
CA TYR A 109 20.14 -4.55 -8.16
C TYR A 109 21.16 -4.15 -9.23
N PRO A 110 21.44 -4.98 -10.24
CA PRO A 110 22.27 -4.53 -11.33
C PRO A 110 21.45 -3.47 -12.08
N GLU A 111 22.05 -2.31 -12.34
CA GLU A 111 21.58 -1.47 -13.44
C GLU A 111 21.68 -2.34 -14.69
N THR A 112 20.54 -2.83 -15.15
CA THR A 112 20.50 -3.58 -16.39
C THR A 112 19.28 -3.14 -17.16
N THR A 113 19.52 -2.16 -18.02
CA THR A 113 18.88 -2.09 -19.33
C THR A 113 19.18 -3.41 -20.07
N GLN A 114 18.42 -4.46 -19.77
CA GLN A 114 18.38 -5.68 -20.56
C GLN A 114 17.02 -5.75 -21.22
N LYS A 115 17.07 -5.67 -22.56
CA LYS A 115 16.02 -6.03 -23.50
C LYS A 115 15.09 -7.08 -22.91
N LEU A 116 13.80 -6.78 -22.82
CA LEU A 116 12.77 -7.80 -22.61
C LEU A 116 13.01 -8.92 -23.63
N SER A 117 13.32 -10.12 -23.15
CA SER A 117 13.23 -11.30 -23.99
C SER A 117 11.77 -11.44 -24.40
N LYS A 118 11.51 -11.34 -25.71
CA LYS A 118 10.16 -11.27 -26.29
C LYS A 118 9.32 -12.54 -26.15
N ASN A 119 9.74 -13.55 -25.39
CA ASN A 119 9.07 -14.85 -25.37
C ASN A 119 9.02 -15.46 -23.95
N LEU A 120 8.32 -14.79 -23.05
CA LEU A 120 7.71 -15.47 -21.91
C LEU A 120 6.20 -15.24 -22.06
N HIS A 121 5.47 -16.25 -22.53
CA HIS A 121 4.01 -16.26 -22.49
C HIS A 121 3.62 -16.40 -21.02
N LEU A 122 3.69 -15.30 -20.27
CA LEU A 122 3.09 -15.21 -18.95
C LEU A 122 1.59 -15.21 -19.16
N ASP A 123 0.95 -16.35 -18.90
CA ASP A 123 -0.50 -16.40 -18.81
C ASP A 123 -0.93 -15.52 -17.63
N LEU A 124 -1.42 -14.32 -17.95
CA LEU A 124 -1.99 -13.40 -16.97
C LEU A 124 -3.25 -14.03 -16.36
N SER A 125 -3.41 -13.90 -15.04
CA SER A 125 -4.64 -14.31 -14.35
C SER A 125 -5.83 -13.48 -14.85
N SER A 126 -7.06 -13.96 -14.65
CA SER A 126 -8.26 -13.18 -15.02
C SER A 126 -8.25 -11.81 -14.34
N THR A 127 -7.94 -11.79 -13.04
CA THR A 127 -7.83 -10.55 -12.26
C THR A 127 -6.78 -9.60 -12.81
N GLN A 128 -5.63 -10.10 -13.25
CA GLN A 128 -4.59 -9.25 -13.86
C GLN A 128 -5.04 -8.64 -15.20
N LYS A 129 -5.83 -9.38 -15.99
CA LYS A 129 -6.43 -8.84 -17.22
C LYS A 129 -7.43 -7.75 -16.90
N ASP A 130 -8.33 -7.99 -15.93
CA ASP A 130 -9.33 -7.00 -15.48
C ASP A 130 -8.66 -5.72 -14.95
N ILE A 131 -7.58 -5.88 -14.18
CA ILE A 131 -6.72 -4.79 -13.68
C ILE A 131 -6.18 -3.95 -14.83
N ILE A 132 -5.58 -4.58 -15.84
CA ILE A 132 -4.97 -3.87 -16.98
C ILE A 132 -6.05 -3.14 -17.77
N GLU A 133 -7.20 -3.79 -18.01
CA GLU A 133 -8.33 -3.18 -18.69
C GLU A 133 -8.83 -1.94 -17.95
N PHE A 134 -9.01 -2.04 -16.63
CA PHE A 134 -9.43 -0.91 -15.80
C PHE A 134 -8.47 0.29 -15.90
N LEU A 135 -7.16 0.05 -15.87
CA LEU A 135 -6.15 1.09 -15.98
C LEU A 135 -6.12 1.76 -17.36
N ILE A 136 -6.38 1.01 -18.43
CA ILE A 136 -6.46 1.55 -19.79
C ILE A 136 -7.70 2.43 -19.96
N GLN A 137 -8.82 2.03 -19.36
CA GLN A 137 -10.08 2.78 -19.44
C GLN A 137 -10.07 4.06 -18.58
N ASN A 138 -9.21 4.14 -17.56
CA ASN A 138 -9.14 5.24 -16.60
C ASN A 138 -7.69 5.76 -16.48
N PRO A 139 -7.18 6.50 -17.49
CA PRO A 139 -5.80 6.99 -17.53
C PRO A 139 -5.51 8.10 -16.49
#